data_AF-A0A2N6AZV3-F1
#
_entry.id   AF-A0A2N6AZV3-F1
#
_cell.length_a   1.000
_cell.length_b   1.000
_cell.length_c   1.000
_cell.angle_alpha   90.00
_cell.angle_beta   90.00
_cell.angle_gamma   90.00
#
_symmetry.space_group_name_H-M   'P 1'
#
loop_
_entity.id
_entity.type
_entity.pdbx_description
1 polymer ?
#
loop_
_entity_poly.entity_id
_entity_poly.type
_entity_poly.pdbx_seq_one_letter_code
_entity_poly.pdbx_strand_id
1 'polypeptide(L)'
;TGNDFMNGEGGNDLFIFHEGDGTDTIYGGAGGGWLDTIELQDASGGDNLGDYGTDWTVTLTEGTIESQDASSLTLSTDADGTITLQDGSEINFQDIETIQW
;
A
#
# COMPACT_ATOMS: atom_id res chain seq x y z
N THR A 1 -10.65 -9.05 7.30
CA THR A 1 -11.00 -10.11 6.33
C THR A 1 -12.26 -9.74 5.58
N GLY A 2 -12.12 -9.54 4.28
CA GLY A 2 -13.18 -9.08 3.40
C GLY A 2 -12.58 -8.71 2.06
N ASN A 3 -13.40 -8.13 1.20
CA ASN A 3 -12.90 -7.36 0.07
C ASN A 3 -13.46 -5.96 0.27
N ASP A 4 -12.65 -5.09 0.83
CA ASP A 4 -13.05 -3.79 1.32
C ASP A 4 -12.65 -2.67 0.35
N PHE A 5 -13.38 -1.55 0.40
CA PHE A 5 -13.08 -0.34 -0.37
C PHE A 5 -12.85 0.82 0.60
N MET A 6 -11.70 1.47 0.47
CA MET A 6 -11.27 2.60 1.30
C MET A 6 -10.92 3.80 0.43
N ASN A 7 -11.36 4.98 0.84
CA ASN A 7 -11.13 6.26 0.14
C ASN A 7 -10.67 7.31 1.16
N GLY A 8 -9.47 7.87 0.98
CA GLY A 8 -8.89 8.93 1.81
C GLY A 8 -9.52 10.31 1.55
N GLU A 9 -10.13 10.48 0.38
CA GLU A 9 -10.72 11.72 -0.12
C GLU A 9 -9.69 12.83 -0.31
N GLY A 10 -9.29 13.49 0.77
CA GLY A 10 -8.29 14.53 0.65
C GLY A 10 -7.65 14.94 1.96
N GLY A 11 -6.36 15.24 1.87
CA GLY A 11 -5.46 15.26 3.00
C GLY A 11 -4.42 14.18 2.81
N ASN A 12 -3.51 14.06 3.78
CA ASN A 12 -2.56 12.97 3.81
C ASN A 12 -3.17 11.85 4.65
N ASP A 13 -3.44 10.70 4.03
CA ASP A 13 -4.14 9.60 4.65
C ASP A 13 -3.22 8.39 4.93
N LEU A 14 -3.60 7.62 5.96
CA LEU A 14 -2.92 6.39 6.36
C LEU A 14 -3.91 5.23 6.27
N PHE A 15 -3.58 4.26 5.43
CA PHE A 15 -4.31 3.02 5.28
C PHE A 15 -3.49 1.88 5.88
N ILE A 16 -4.08 1.12 6.80
CA ILE A 16 -3.42 -0.01 7.44
C ILE A 16 -4.05 -1.28 6.87
N PHE A 17 -3.21 -2.17 6.35
CA PHE A 17 -3.61 -3.46 5.80
C PHE A 17 -2.86 -4.59 6.50
N HIS A 18 -3.58 -5.63 6.90
CA HIS A 18 -2.98 -6.80 7.55
C HIS A 18 -2.94 -8.00 6.60
N GLU A 19 -1.91 -8.83 6.76
CA GLU A 19 -1.90 -10.15 6.15
C GLU A 19 -3.17 -10.93 6.51
N GLY A 20 -3.79 -11.56 5.49
CA GLY A 20 -5.05 -12.28 5.62
C GLY A 20 -6.32 -11.44 5.49
N ASP A 21 -6.22 -10.11 5.30
CA ASP A 21 -7.40 -9.27 5.16
C ASP A 21 -8.17 -9.47 3.86
N GLY A 22 -7.58 -10.10 2.84
CA GLY A 22 -8.25 -10.49 1.61
C GLY A 22 -7.80 -9.65 0.41
N THR A 23 -8.75 -9.24 -0.43
CA THR A 23 -8.46 -8.42 -1.62
C THR A 23 -9.16 -7.08 -1.52
N ASP A 24 -8.40 -6.05 -1.16
CA ASP A 24 -8.92 -4.72 -0.89
C ASP A 24 -8.62 -3.73 -2.02
N THR A 25 -9.37 -2.63 -2.03
CA THR A 25 -9.16 -1.50 -2.93
C THR A 25 -9.00 -0.21 -2.13
N ILE A 26 -7.92 0.51 -2.39
CA ILE A 26 -7.58 1.78 -1.74
C ILE A 26 -7.50 2.88 -2.78
N TYR A 27 -8.07 4.04 -2.45
CA TYR A 27 -7.96 5.28 -3.21
C TYR A 27 -7.44 6.38 -2.27
N GLY A 28 -6.22 6.87 -2.50
CA GLY A 28 -5.60 7.91 -1.66
C GLY A 28 -6.34 9.25 -1.77
N GLY A 29 -6.54 9.71 -3.00
CA GLY A 29 -7.27 10.93 -3.32
C GLY A 29 -6.47 11.84 -4.24
N ALA A 30 -6.93 12.01 -5.49
CA ALA A 30 -6.16 12.77 -6.49
C ALA A 30 -6.16 14.30 -6.28
N GLY A 31 -5.08 14.92 -6.76
CA GLY A 31 -5.07 16.34 -7.16
C GLY A 31 -4.70 17.36 -6.07
N GLY A 32 -4.41 16.89 -4.85
CA GLY A 32 -3.96 17.71 -3.74
C GLY A 32 -2.44 17.81 -3.56
N GLY A 33 -1.66 16.93 -4.22
CA GLY A 33 -0.24 16.74 -3.91
C GLY A 33 -0.06 16.25 -2.47
N TRP A 34 -0.97 15.38 -2.04
CA TRP A 34 -0.97 14.79 -0.72
C TRP A 34 0.06 13.67 -0.62
N LEU A 35 0.31 13.21 0.60
CA LEU A 35 1.22 12.12 0.87
C LEU A 35 0.42 10.99 1.51
N ASP A 36 -0.08 10.11 0.67
CA ASP A 36 -0.89 8.98 1.08
C ASP A 36 -0.02 7.75 1.31
N THR A 37 -0.29 7.05 2.41
CA THR A 37 0.56 5.96 2.90
C THR A 37 -0.24 4.69 3.12
N ILE A 38 0.24 3.57 2.56
CA ILE A 38 -0.19 2.22 2.92
C ILE A 38 0.83 1.64 3.89
N GLU A 39 0.38 1.25 5.08
CA GLU A 39 1.14 0.50 6.07
C GLU A 39 0.73 -0.96 6.03
N LEU A 40 1.70 -1.83 5.76
CA LEU A 40 1.54 -3.27 5.73
C LEU A 40 1.94 -3.84 7.08
N GLN A 41 1.06 -4.65 7.66
CA GLN A 41 1.29 -5.31 8.94
C GLN A 41 1.05 -6.81 8.81
N ASP A 42 1.69 -7.58 9.68
CA ASP A 42 1.40 -9.00 9.80
C ASP A 42 -0.04 -9.25 10.31
N ALA A 43 -0.47 -10.52 10.30
CA ALA A 43 -1.79 -10.91 10.77
C ALA A 43 -2.03 -10.62 12.27
N SER A 44 -0.99 -10.31 13.05
CA SER A 44 -1.12 -10.00 14.49
C SER A 44 -1.42 -8.53 14.78
N GLY A 45 -1.28 -7.64 13.79
CA GLY A 45 -1.70 -6.25 13.88
C GLY A 45 -0.67 -5.30 14.50
N GLY A 46 0.61 -5.50 14.17
CA GLY A 46 1.66 -4.56 14.58
C GLY A 46 3.08 -5.13 14.61
N ASP A 47 3.28 -6.40 14.23
CA ASP A 47 4.62 -6.92 13.95
C ASP A 47 4.98 -6.65 12.48
N ASN A 48 6.28 -6.66 12.19
CA ASN A 48 6.81 -6.43 10.84
C ASN A 48 6.30 -7.52 9.87
N LEU A 49 5.69 -7.12 8.76
CA LEU A 49 5.16 -8.06 7.77
C LEU A 49 6.24 -8.95 7.15
N GLY A 50 7.45 -8.41 6.95
CA GLY A 50 8.57 -9.09 6.29
C GLY A 50 9.27 -8.20 5.26
N ASP A 51 10.10 -8.79 4.41
CA ASP A 51 10.96 -8.05 3.47
C ASP A 51 10.31 -7.86 2.08
N TYR A 52 10.43 -6.65 1.53
CA TYR A 52 10.06 -6.36 0.14
C TYR A 52 10.80 -7.27 -0.85
N GLY A 53 10.06 -7.87 -1.77
CA GLY A 53 10.56 -8.83 -2.76
C GLY A 53 10.58 -10.28 -2.29
N THR A 54 10.35 -10.53 -1.00
CA THR A 54 10.28 -11.90 -0.44
C THR A 54 8.90 -12.19 0.12
N ASP A 55 8.39 -11.34 1.00
CA ASP A 55 7.13 -11.54 1.72
C ASP A 55 5.98 -10.75 1.09
N TRP A 56 6.30 -9.68 0.38
CA TRP A 56 5.35 -8.96 -0.44
C TRP A 56 6.04 -8.31 -1.63
N THR A 57 5.27 -8.01 -2.66
CA THR A 57 5.75 -7.35 -3.88
C THR A 57 4.79 -6.25 -4.30
N VAL A 58 5.25 -5.30 -5.10
CA VAL A 58 4.40 -4.28 -5.73
C VAL A 58 4.59 -4.32 -7.25
N THR A 59 3.49 -4.24 -7.98
CA THR A 59 3.49 -4.03 -9.42
C THR A 59 2.76 -2.72 -9.70
N LEU A 60 3.48 -1.75 -10.26
CA LEU A 60 2.90 -0.46 -10.63
C LEU A 60 2.23 -0.53 -12.00
N THR A 61 1.00 -0.05 -12.09
CA THR A 61 0.28 0.22 -13.35
C THR A 61 0.49 1.65 -13.81
N GLU A 62 0.67 2.59 -12.88
CA GLU A 62 1.05 3.98 -13.12
C GLU A 62 2.11 4.41 -12.09
N GLY A 63 2.99 5.33 -12.49
CA GLY A 63 4.06 5.84 -11.63
C GLY A 63 5.34 5.00 -11.62
N THR A 64 6.25 5.34 -10.71
CA THR A 64 7.55 4.69 -10.51
C THR A 64 7.91 4.59 -9.04
N ILE A 65 8.69 3.56 -8.66
CA ILE A 65 9.38 3.55 -7.37
C ILE A 65 10.55 4.54 -7.45
N GLU A 66 10.50 5.62 -6.68
CA GLU A 66 11.53 6.65 -6.64
C GLU A 66 12.67 6.31 -5.67
N SER A 67 12.33 5.68 -4.53
CA SER A 67 13.33 5.22 -3.58
C SER A 67 12.86 4.01 -2.76
N GLN A 68 13.83 3.27 -2.22
CA GLN A 68 13.60 2.13 -1.35
C GLN A 68 14.55 2.24 -0.15
N ASP A 69 13.97 2.26 1.04
CA ASP A 69 14.66 2.13 2.31
C ASP A 69 14.40 0.73 2.91
N ALA A 70 14.88 0.51 4.14
CA ALA A 70 14.74 -0.79 4.81
C ALA A 70 13.27 -1.16 5.12
N SER A 71 12.41 -0.16 5.32
CA SER A 71 11.02 -0.33 5.77
C SER A 71 10.02 0.55 5.00
N SER A 72 10.43 1.12 3.86
CA SER A 72 9.54 1.95 3.05
C SER A 72 9.95 1.99 1.57
N LEU A 73 8.95 2.13 0.71
CA LEU A 73 9.05 2.54 -0.68
C LEU A 73 8.43 3.92 -0.82
N THR A 74 9.15 4.82 -1.49
CA THR A 74 8.59 6.08 -1.98
C THR A 74 8.26 5.90 -3.45
N LEU A 75 7.03 6.19 -3.81
CA LEU A 75 6.50 6.17 -5.16
C LEU A 75 6.42 7.60 -5.72
N SER A 76 6.31 7.72 -7.03
CA SER A 76 5.96 8.99 -7.67
C SER A 76 4.56 9.43 -7.24
N THR A 77 4.28 10.73 -7.34
CA THR A 77 2.95 11.29 -7.08
C THR A 77 1.85 10.56 -7.85
N ASP A 78 0.74 10.30 -7.17
CA ASP A 78 -0.45 9.67 -7.71
C ASP A 78 -0.14 8.30 -8.35
N ALA A 79 0.67 7.45 -7.70
CA ALA A 79 1.00 6.13 -8.25
C ALA A 79 -0.11 5.09 -8.04
N ASP A 80 -0.27 4.23 -9.04
CA ASP A 80 -1.28 3.17 -9.04
C ASP A 80 -0.62 1.81 -9.16
N GLY A 81 -1.21 0.79 -8.53
CA GLY A 81 -0.73 -0.56 -8.68
C GLY A 81 -1.41 -1.59 -7.81
N THR A 82 -0.75 -2.73 -7.69
CA THR A 82 -1.17 -3.84 -6.84
C THR A 82 -0.02 -4.25 -5.94
N ILE A 83 -0.30 -4.34 -4.65
CA ILE A 83 0.55 -5.01 -3.66
C ILE A 83 0.04 -6.45 -3.52
N THR A 84 0.95 -7.43 -3.53
CA THR A 84 0.64 -8.84 -3.33
C THR A 84 1.48 -9.38 -2.17
N LEU A 85 0.82 -9.96 -1.16
CA LEU A 85 1.44 -10.57 0.01
C LEU A 85 1.67 -12.08 -0.23
N GLN A 86 2.54 -12.70 0.58
CA GLN A 86 2.92 -14.11 0.46
C GLN A 86 1.75 -15.08 0.69
N ASP A 87 0.79 -14.70 1.53
CA ASP A 87 -0.45 -15.45 1.75
C ASP A 87 -1.42 -15.40 0.56
N GLY A 88 -1.15 -14.54 -0.42
CA GLY A 88 -1.99 -14.28 -1.59
C GLY A 88 -3.02 -13.18 -1.41
N SER A 89 -3.03 -12.48 -0.27
CA SER A 89 -3.82 -11.27 -0.07
C SER A 89 -3.29 -10.15 -0.98
N GLU A 90 -4.19 -9.29 -1.45
CA GLU A 90 -3.89 -8.26 -2.45
C GLU A 90 -4.48 -6.91 -2.06
N ILE A 91 -3.77 -5.84 -2.40
CA ILE A 91 -4.25 -4.47 -2.28
C ILE A 91 -4.15 -3.83 -3.66
N ASN A 92 -5.28 -3.46 -4.23
CA ASN A 92 -5.32 -2.64 -5.44
C ASN A 92 -5.38 -1.18 -5.00
N PHE A 93 -4.37 -0.39 -5.35
CA PHE A 93 -4.29 1.00 -4.91
C PHE A 93 -4.24 1.97 -6.09
N GLN A 94 -4.74 3.16 -5.84
CA GLN A 94 -4.70 4.32 -6.72
C GLN A 94 -4.33 5.55 -5.92
N ASP A 95 -3.59 6.45 -6.57
CA ASP A 95 -3.16 7.73 -6.01
C ASP A 95 -2.38 7.57 -4.66
N ILE A 96 -1.30 6.78 -4.63
CA ILE A 96 -0.49 6.53 -3.41
C ILE A 96 0.98 6.92 -3.60
N GLU A 97 1.57 7.58 -2.59
CA GLU A 97 2.98 8.00 -2.59
C GLU A 97 3.89 7.10 -1.77
N THR A 98 3.38 6.42 -0.73
CA THR A 98 4.23 5.67 0.21
C THR A 98 3.67 4.30 0.54
N ILE A 99 4.55 3.30 0.55
CA ILE A 99 4.27 1.97 1.12
C ILE A 99 5.29 1.72 2.22
N GLN A 100 4.86 1.36 3.43
CA GLN A 100 5.73 1.07 4.57
C GLN A 100 5.34 -0.26 5.25
N TRP A 101 6.29 -0.90 5.94
CA TRP A 101 6.14 -2.22 6.56
C TRP A 101 7.12 -2.47 7.73
#